data_AF-A0A3D4XCY2-F1
#
_entry.id   AF-A0A3D4XCY2-F1
#
_cell.length_a   1.000
_cell.length_b   1.000
_cell.length_c   1.000
_cell.angle_alpha   90.00
_cell.angle_beta   90.00
_cell.angle_gamma   90.00
#
_symmetry.space_group_name_H-M   'P 1'
#
loop_
_entity.id
_entity.type
_entity.pdbx_description
1 polymer ?
#
loop_
_entity_poly.entity_id
_entity_poly.type
_entity_poly.pdbx_seq_one_letter_code
_entity_poly.pdbx_strand_id
1 'polypeptide(L)' 'MDDEGAICRLVKLHFQTEGYLVYTASDAEEAAGMLSRDPDLILPDINMPEADGLEFCKYVYESESCRDKVRRNVPEN' A
#
# COMPACT_ATOMS: atom_id res chain seq x y z
N MET A 1 0.73 3.90 3.43
CA MET A 1 -0.31 4.40 4.34
C MET A 1 0.36 4.61 5.66
N ASP A 2 0.26 5.79 6.23
CA ASP A 2 0.98 6.16 7.46
C ASP A 2 0.27 7.40 8.03
N ASP A 3 -0.05 7.41 9.33
CA ASP A 3 -0.65 8.56 10.02
C ASP A 3 0.36 9.70 10.21
N GLU A 4 1.66 9.39 10.19
CA GLU A 4 2.71 10.39 10.16
C GLU A 4 2.91 10.96 8.75
N GLY A 5 2.19 12.05 8.47
CA GLY A 5 2.27 12.75 7.18
C GLY A 5 3.69 13.21 6.78
N ALA A 6 4.64 13.32 7.72
CA ALA A 6 6.04 13.61 7.42
C ALA A 6 6.75 12.43 6.72
N ILE A 7 6.54 11.20 7.20
CA ILE A 7 7.08 9.97 6.62
C ILE A 7 6.46 9.75 5.23
N CYS A 8 5.13 9.86 5.13
CA CYS A 8 4.42 9.77 3.85
C CYS A 8 5.00 10.72 2.79
N ARG A 9 5.30 11.98 3.15
CA ARG A 9 5.89 12.95 2.23
C ARG A 9 7.32 12.59 1.81
N LEU A 10 8.15 12.14 2.75
CA LEU A 10 9.53 11.77 2.48
C LEU A 10 9.59 10.57 1.50
N VAL A 11 8.84 9.52 1.81
CA VAL A 11 8.76 8.31 0.98
C VAL A 11 8.20 8.64 -0.40
N LYS A 12 7.14 9.45 -0.45
CA LYS A 12 6.57 9.94 -1.71
C LYS A 12 7.59 10.66 -2.57
N LEU A 13 8.32 11.61 -1.99
CA LEU A 13 9.32 12.37 -2.74
C LEU A 13 10.41 11.44 -3.28
N HIS A 14 10.89 10.49 -2.48
CA HIS A 14 11.93 9.54 -2.88
C HIS A 14 11.50 8.67 -4.07
N PHE A 15 10.32 8.06 -4.01
CA PHE A 15 9.83 7.24 -5.11
C PHE A 15 9.43 8.08 -6.34
N GLN A 16 8.93 9.31 -6.16
CA GLN A 16 8.66 10.22 -7.26
C GLN A 16 9.94 10.65 -7.98
N THR A 17 11.05 10.86 -7.26
CA THR A 17 12.35 11.19 -7.88
C THR A 17 12.90 10.03 -8.72
N GLU A 18 12.57 8.79 -8.36
CA GLU A 18 12.91 7.59 -9.13
C GLU A 18 11.94 7.35 -10.32
N GLY A 19 10.95 8.24 -10.52
CA GLY A 19 10.01 8.17 -11.64
C GLY A 19 8.75 7.34 -11.39
N TYR A 20 8.50 6.90 -10.15
CA TYR A 20 7.30 6.16 -9.80
C TYR A 20 6.10 7.08 -9.53
N LEU A 21 4.91 6.59 -9.85
CA LEU A 21 3.65 7.26 -9.52
C LEU A 21 3.21 6.85 -8.13
N VAL A 22 3.39 7.77 -7.17
CA VAL A 22 3.14 7.48 -5.76
C VAL A 22 1.84 8.11 -5.28
N TYR A 23 1.00 7.28 -4.69
CA TYR A 23 -0.20 7.70 -3.97
C TYR A 23 -0.02 7.46 -2.48
N THR A 24 -0.49 8.41 -1.68
CA THR A 24 -0.42 8.36 -0.21
C THR A 24 -1.83 8.38 0.32
N ALA A 25 -2.11 7.53 1.28
CA ALA A 25 -3.38 7.48 1.99
C ALA A 25 -3.11 7.60 3.49
N SER A 26 -3.99 8.30 4.18
CA SER A 26 -3.90 8.61 5.61
C SER A 26 -4.57 7.54 6.48
N ASP A 27 -5.47 6.76 5.86
CA ASP A 27 -6.24 5.70 6.50
C ASP A 27 -6.47 4.53 5.51
N ALA A 28 -7.00 3.42 6.03
CA ALA A 28 -7.27 2.21 5.25
C ALA A 28 -8.44 2.38 4.25
N GLU A 29 -9.41 3.25 4.53
CA GLU A 29 -10.58 3.48 3.68
C GLU A 29 -10.19 4.24 2.42
N GLU A 30 -9.40 5.30 2.57
CA GLU A 30 -8.82 6.09 1.49
C GLU A 30 -7.98 5.19 0.59
N ALA A 31 -7.15 4.32 1.17
CA ALA A 31 -6.35 3.39 0.38
C ALA A 31 -7.17 2.30 -0.30
N ALA A 32 -8.26 1.82 0.32
CA ALA A 32 -9.17 0.88 -0.32
C ALA A 32 -9.78 1.49 -1.58
N GLY A 33 -10.12 2.79 -1.55
CA GLY A 33 -10.53 3.54 -2.73
C GLY A 33 -9.43 3.61 -3.82
N MET A 34 -8.16 3.67 -3.41
CA MET A 34 -7.01 3.70 -4.32
C MET A 34 -6.67 2.35 -4.94
N LEU A 35 -7.13 1.22 -4.41
CA LEU A 35 -6.89 -0.11 -5.00
C LEU A 35 -7.47 -0.23 -6.42
N SER A 36 -8.52 0.52 -6.73
CA SER A 36 -9.08 0.63 -8.09
C SER A 36 -8.08 1.14 -9.13
N ARG A 37 -6.98 1.76 -8.71
CA ARG A 37 -5.90 2.26 -9.58
C ARG A 37 -4.89 1.17 -9.97
N ASP A 38 -5.09 -0.06 -9.51
CA ASP A 38 -4.21 -1.21 -9.74
C ASP A 38 -2.72 -0.93 -9.40
N PRO A 39 -2.40 -0.54 -8.15
CA PRO A 39 -1.02 -0.27 -7.75
C PRO A 39 -0.14 -1.52 -7.89
N ASP A 40 1.11 -1.34 -8.30
CA ASP A 40 2.11 -2.42 -8.37
C ASP A 40 2.78 -2.69 -7.03
N LEU A 41 2.85 -1.68 -6.16
CA LEU A 41 3.46 -1.75 -4.84
C LEU A 41 2.59 -1.01 -3.83
N ILE A 42 2.32 -1.66 -2.70
CA ILE A 42 1.57 -1.11 -1.58
C ILE A 42 2.49 -1.19 -0.36
N LEU A 43 2.69 -0.06 0.31
CA LEU A 43 3.47 0.06 1.54
C LEU A 43 2.54 0.51 2.67
N PRO A 44 1.90 -0.44 3.38
CA PRO A 44 1.14 -0.13 4.58
C PRO A 44 2.10 0.00 5.77
N ASP A 45 1.88 0.99 6.63
CA ASP A 45 2.52 1.00 7.94
C ASP A 45 1.89 -0.07 8.84
N ILE A 46 2.74 -0.73 9.62
CA ILE A 46 2.38 -1.78 10.56
C ILE A 46 2.21 -1.24 11.98
N ASN A 47 2.73 -0.03 12.26
CA ASN A 47 2.76 0.55 13.61
C ASN A 47 1.59 1.50 13.90
N MET A 48 0.57 1.55 13.03
CA MET A 48 -0.62 2.37 13.26
C MET A 48 -1.48 1.81 14.41
N PRO A 49 -1.81 2.60 15.44
CA PRO A 49 -2.60 2.14 16.58
C PRO A 49 -4.11 1.99 16.31
N GLU A 50 -4.66 2.65 15.28
CA GLU A 50 -6.10 2.65 14.99
C GLU A 50 -6.52 1.89 13.72
N ALA A 51 -5.59 1.62 12.79
CA ALA A 51 -5.85 0.89 11.56
C ALA A 51 -4.90 -0.29 11.45
N ASP A 52 -5.44 -1.50 11.49
CA ASP A 52 -4.65 -2.71 11.42
C ASP A 52 -4.15 -2.87 9.98
N GLY A 53 -2.92 -2.41 9.70
CA GLY A 53 -2.28 -2.53 8.39
C GLY A 53 -2.29 -3.96 7.86
N LEU A 54 -2.42 -4.94 8.76
CA LEU A 54 -2.62 -6.35 8.49
C LEU A 54 -4.03 -6.68 7.95
N GLU A 55 -5.10 -6.07 8.48
CA GLU A 55 -6.46 -6.24 7.94
C GLU A 55 -6.57 -5.63 6.55
N PHE A 56 -5.96 -4.47 6.32
CA PHE A 56 -5.88 -3.89 4.99
C PHE A 56 -5.13 -4.83 4.03
N CYS A 57 -4.00 -5.41 4.45
CA CYS A 57 -3.29 -6.42 3.65
C CYS A 57 -4.16 -7.63 3.32
N LYS A 58 -4.95 -8.13 4.28
CA LYS A 58 -5.91 -9.24 4.04
C LYS A 58 -6.98 -8.83 3.04
N TYR A 59 -7.55 -7.63 3.17
CA TYR A 59 -8.54 -7.10 2.24
C TYR A 59 -7.98 -7.00 0.81
N VAL A 60 -6.76 -6.49 0.65
CA VAL A 60 -6.07 -6.45 -0.64
C VAL A 60 -5.82 -7.86 -1.18
N TYR A 61 -5.42 -8.79 -0.31
CA TYR A 61 -5.15 -10.17 -0.71
C TYR A 61 -6.41 -10.93 -1.17
N GLU A 62 -7.54 -10.68 -0.52
CA GLU A 62 -8.84 -11.22 -0.90
C GLU A 62 -9.41 -10.55 -2.16
N SER A 63 -9.04 -9.29 -2.42
CA SER A 63 -9.42 -8.61 -3.65
C SER A 63 -8.78 -9.29 -4.88
N GLU A 64 -9.62 -9.83 -5.77
CA GLU A 64 -9.15 -10.59 -6.93
C GLU A 64 -8.26 -9.76 -7.88
N SER A 65 -8.38 -8.43 -7.85
CA SER A 65 -7.57 -7.51 -8.66
C SER A 65 -6.07 -7.53 -8.29
N CYS A 66 -5.73 -7.75 -7.01
CA CYS A 66 -4.33 -7.78 -6.55
C CYS A 66 -3.78 -9.21 -6.36
N ARG A 67 -4.66 -10.23 -6.39
CA ARG A 67 -4.30 -11.63 -6.12
C ARG A 67 -3.30 -12.21 -7.14
N ASP A 68 -3.35 -11.74 -8.39
CA ASP A 68 -2.44 -12.19 -9.46
C ASP A 68 -1.01 -11.62 -9.34
N LYS A 69 -0.82 -10.47 -8.68
CA LYS A 69 0.50 -9.84 -8.53
C LYS A 69 1.31 -10.45 -7.38
N VAL A 70 0.65 -10.80 -6.26
CA VAL A 70 1.34 -11.37 -5.08
C VAL A 70 1.88 -12.78 -5.35
N ARG A 71 1.14 -13.60 -6.11
CA ARG A 71 1.58 -14.97 -6.47
C ARG A 71 2.80 -15.01 -7.40
N ARG A 72 3.09 -13.93 -8.12
CA ARG A 72 4.26 -13.87 -9.03
C ARG A 72 5.59 -13.61 -8.32
N ASN A 73 5.57 -13.10 -7.09
CA ASN A 73 6.78 -12.66 -6.38
C ASN A 73 7.14 -13.50 -5.13
N VAL A 74 6.45 -14.61 -4.88
CA VAL A 74 6.88 -15.58 -3.87
C VAL A 74 7.73 -16.64 -4.58
N PRO A 75 9.07 -16.63 -4.44
CA PRO A 75 9.85 -17.79 -4.84
C PRO A 75 9.42 -18.98 -3.97
N GLU A 76 8.84 -20.00 -4.61
CA GLU A 76 8.67 -21.31 -3.99
C GLU A 76 10.05 -21.82 -3.56
N ASN A 77 10.24 -22.01 -2.26
CA ASN A 77 11.38 -22.73 -1.70
C ASN A 77 10.88 -23.69 -0.63
#